data_AF-A0A3D2SXW3-F1
#
_entry.id   AF-A0A3D2SXW3-F1
#
_cell.length_a   1.000
_cell.length_b   1.000
_cell.length_c   1.000
_cell.angle_alpha   90.00
_cell.angle_beta   90.00
_cell.angle_gamma   90.00
#
_symmetry.space_group_name_H-M   'P 1'
#
loop_
_entity.id
_entity.type
_entity.pdbx_description
1 polymer ?
#
loop_
_entity_poly.entity_id
_entity_poly.type
_entity_poly.pdbx_seq_one_letter_code
_entity_poly.pdbx_strand_id
1 'polypeptide(L)'
;MGWLFCKNAERGNIATVLFGSVAMVGVISAATMQMISGPIKTASQVNNKNMVESQLVVGARILVIDNNATDVDADGTIEPVEHNGVNIGLTGGGGIPNGVGASKTDPWNNPYGYCVWDNGIDSTAAGNRLNGENSTDAIAIALISAGPNRTFETTCTAGPGGAVNKPTGSDDFVYSYTYAEAVSVAGGLWQTGTTSPNNEVVVKDSGGNETVVVDKEQGIGTFLGLVTALLTGNGGAGDNELEIDAPGGVGIGTDTPLEQLHVINNQNERTYARVENTTTGSDAVAGFSLKSDQAGFFNMNLMNSGYTALPHMANNALIHAGAG
;
A
#
# COMPACT_ATOMS: atom_id res chain seq x y z
N MET A 1 -65.69 19.61 -95.66
CA MET A 1 -66.04 18.98 -94.36
C MET A 1 -64.76 18.33 -93.84
N GLY A 2 -64.07 18.73 -92.78
CA GLY A 2 -64.26 19.71 -91.73
C GLY A 2 -63.38 19.27 -90.55
N TRP A 3 -62.93 20.24 -89.74
CA TRP A 3 -62.47 20.13 -88.35
C TRP A 3 -60.98 19.81 -88.05
N LEU A 4 -60.26 20.90 -87.77
CA LEU A 4 -59.28 21.17 -86.69
C LEU A 4 -58.85 20.00 -85.78
N PHE A 5 -57.53 19.86 -85.60
CA PHE A 5 -56.93 19.86 -84.26
C PHE A 5 -55.55 20.53 -84.30
N CYS A 6 -55.43 21.64 -83.56
CA CYS A 6 -54.18 22.29 -83.22
C CYS A 6 -53.40 21.37 -82.26
N LYS A 7 -52.13 21.07 -82.56
CA LYS A 7 -51.16 20.67 -81.52
C LYS A 7 -50.15 21.80 -81.40
N ASN A 8 -50.30 22.58 -80.33
CA ASN A 8 -49.29 23.52 -79.88
C ASN A 8 -47.97 22.75 -79.69
N ALA A 9 -46.96 23.08 -80.49
CA ALA A 9 -45.60 22.69 -80.19
C ALA A 9 -45.14 23.57 -79.03
N GLU A 10 -45.35 23.10 -77.80
CA GLU A 10 -44.78 23.71 -76.61
C GLU A 10 -43.26 23.70 -76.76
N ARG A 11 -42.68 24.89 -76.99
CA ARG A 11 -41.24 25.10 -76.93
C ARG A 11 -40.82 25.02 -75.46
N GLY A 12 -40.64 23.79 -74.97
CA GLY A 12 -40.00 23.54 -73.69
C GLY A 12 -38.60 24.15 -73.71
N ASN A 13 -38.40 25.18 -72.89
CA ASN A 13 -37.11 25.85 -72.77
C ASN A 13 -36.12 24.89 -72.09
N ILE A 14 -35.08 24.48 -72.82
CA ILE A 14 -34.07 23.52 -72.37
C ILE A 14 -33.38 23.99 -71.08
N ALA A 15 -33.33 25.31 -70.86
CA ALA A 15 -32.81 25.90 -69.63
C ALA A 15 -33.63 25.48 -68.41
N THR A 16 -34.96 25.44 -68.50
CA THR A 16 -35.82 25.08 -67.37
C THR A 16 -35.67 23.61 -66.98
N VAL A 17 -35.42 22.72 -67.94
CA VAL A 17 -35.19 21.29 -67.68
C VAL A 17 -33.80 21.06 -67.06
N LEU A 18 -32.77 21.80 -67.50
CA LEU A 18 -31.44 21.76 -66.91
C LEU A 18 -31.39 22.37 -65.51
N PHE A 19 -32.00 23.54 -65.30
CA PHE A 19 -32.10 24.14 -63.97
C PHE A 19 -33.00 23.33 -63.04
N GLY A 20 -34.08 22.73 -63.54
CA GLY A 20 -34.96 21.84 -62.78
C GLY A 20 -34.27 20.54 -62.34
N SER A 21 -33.47 19.92 -63.21
CA SER A 21 -32.72 18.70 -62.86
C SER A 21 -31.56 18.98 -61.91
N VAL A 22 -30.84 20.09 -62.07
CA VAL A 22 -29.81 20.52 -61.10
C VAL A 22 -30.42 20.88 -59.75
N ALA A 23 -31.58 21.55 -59.73
CA ALA A 23 -32.29 21.84 -58.49
C ALA A 23 -32.74 20.55 -57.78
N MET A 24 -33.22 19.55 -58.53
CA MET A 24 -33.65 18.27 -57.96
C MET A 24 -32.47 17.45 -57.41
N VAL A 25 -31.33 17.43 -58.11
CA VAL A 25 -30.09 16.81 -57.62
C VAL A 25 -29.56 17.54 -56.39
N GLY A 26 -29.69 18.87 -56.32
CA GLY A 26 -29.35 19.66 -55.14
C GLY A 26 -30.21 19.30 -53.92
N VAL A 27 -31.53 19.13 -54.10
CA VAL A 27 -32.45 18.73 -53.03
C VAL A 27 -32.18 17.29 -52.57
N ILE A 28 -31.93 16.36 -53.49
CA ILE A 28 -31.61 14.97 -53.15
C ILE A 28 -30.26 14.89 -52.42
N SER A 29 -29.25 15.64 -52.87
CA SER A 29 -27.94 15.70 -52.22
C SER A 29 -28.04 16.27 -50.81
N ALA A 30 -28.81 17.35 -50.61
CA ALA A 30 -29.06 17.92 -49.28
C ALA A 30 -29.82 16.96 -48.36
N ALA A 31 -30.84 16.25 -48.88
CA ALA A 31 -31.59 15.25 -48.11
C ALA A 31 -30.73 14.04 -47.71
N THR A 32 -29.86 13.56 -48.61
CA THR A 32 -28.93 12.45 -48.29
C THR A 32 -27.88 12.86 -47.25
N MET A 33 -27.36 14.09 -47.31
CA MET A 33 -26.44 14.61 -46.28
C MET A 33 -27.10 14.75 -44.90
N GLN A 34 -28.39 15.09 -44.84
CA GLN A 34 -29.13 15.15 -43.57
C GLN A 34 -29.39 13.75 -42.98
N MET A 35 -29.67 12.74 -43.80
CA MET A 35 -29.87 11.37 -43.32
C MET A 35 -28.57 10.68 -42.89
N ILE A 36 -27.46 10.94 -43.59
CA ILE A 36 -26.16 10.32 -43.28
C ILE A 36 -25.53 10.94 -42.02
N SER A 37 -25.74 12.24 -41.77
CA SER A 37 -25.09 12.94 -40.64
C SER A 37 -25.75 12.72 -39.28
N GLY A 38 -27.02 12.32 -39.22
CA GLY A 38 -27.73 12.06 -37.96
C GLY A 38 -27.14 10.89 -37.16
N PRO A 39 -27.14 9.65 -37.71
CA PRO A 39 -26.66 8.46 -37.00
C PRO A 39 -25.16 8.49 -36.68
N ILE A 40 -24.36 9.13 -37.53
CA ILE A 40 -22.90 9.20 -37.37
C ILE A 40 -22.52 10.11 -36.18
N LYS A 41 -23.21 11.25 -36.01
CA LYS A 41 -22.97 12.13 -34.85
C LYS A 41 -23.35 11.45 -33.54
N THR A 42 -24.47 10.74 -33.50
CA THR A 42 -24.89 9.99 -32.31
C THR A 42 -23.93 8.83 -31.99
N ALA A 43 -23.42 8.12 -33.01
CA ALA A 43 -22.46 7.04 -32.80
C ALA A 43 -21.12 7.55 -32.25
N SER A 44 -20.61 8.67 -32.79
CA SER A 44 -19.38 9.30 -32.30
C SER A 44 -19.54 9.83 -30.86
N GLN A 45 -20.69 10.43 -30.54
CA GLN A 45 -20.99 10.89 -29.18
C GLN A 45 -21.01 9.74 -28.17
N VAL A 46 -21.63 8.60 -28.50
CA VAL A 46 -21.66 7.42 -27.63
C VAL A 46 -20.26 6.82 -27.48
N ASN A 47 -19.47 6.77 -28.56
CA ASN A 47 -18.10 6.26 -28.49
C ASN A 47 -17.20 7.13 -27.59
N ASN A 48 -17.26 8.45 -27.76
CA ASN A 48 -16.50 9.38 -26.92
C ASN A 48 -16.94 9.32 -25.46
N LYS A 49 -18.25 9.18 -25.21
CA LYS A 49 -18.80 8.98 -23.86
C LYS A 49 -18.25 7.70 -23.21
N ASN A 50 -18.30 6.57 -23.91
CA ASN A 50 -17.77 5.32 -23.39
C ASN A 50 -16.24 5.41 -23.17
N MET A 51 -15.53 6.10 -24.05
CA MET A 51 -14.08 6.29 -23.92
C MET A 51 -13.72 7.15 -22.71
N VAL A 52 -14.40 8.28 -22.49
CA VAL A 52 -14.12 9.14 -21.33
C VAL A 52 -14.45 8.43 -20.03
N GLU A 53 -15.57 7.71 -19.93
CA GLU A 53 -15.94 6.95 -18.73
C GLU A 53 -14.88 5.88 -18.43
N SER A 54 -14.44 5.13 -19.44
CA SER A 54 -13.38 4.12 -19.27
C SER A 54 -12.04 4.76 -18.88
N GLN A 55 -11.65 5.88 -19.49
CA GLN A 55 -10.39 6.56 -19.20
C GLN A 55 -10.39 7.17 -17.80
N LEU A 56 -11.54 7.67 -17.33
CA LEU A 56 -11.68 8.20 -15.98
C LEU A 56 -11.49 7.13 -14.92
N VAL A 57 -12.13 5.96 -15.07
CA VAL A 57 -12.01 4.85 -14.12
C VAL A 57 -10.56 4.32 -14.07
N VAL A 58 -9.93 4.13 -15.24
CA VAL A 58 -8.54 3.65 -15.32
C VAL A 58 -7.57 4.70 -14.77
N GLY A 59 -7.75 5.97 -15.13
CA GLY A 59 -6.92 7.07 -14.64
C GLY A 59 -6.99 7.23 -13.13
N ALA A 60 -8.20 7.21 -12.56
CA ALA A 60 -8.40 7.27 -11.12
C ALA A 60 -7.78 6.07 -10.41
N ARG A 61 -7.87 4.86 -10.99
CA ARG A 61 -7.22 3.67 -10.42
C ARG A 61 -5.69 3.77 -10.44
N ILE A 62 -5.10 4.31 -11.50
CA ILE A 62 -3.64 4.52 -11.57
C ILE A 62 -3.21 5.55 -10.51
N LEU A 63 -3.97 6.62 -10.33
CA LEU A 63 -3.71 7.64 -9.30
C LEU A 63 -3.77 7.06 -7.88
N VAL A 64 -4.72 6.16 -7.64
CA VAL A 64 -4.83 5.43 -6.38
C VAL A 64 -3.73 4.36 -6.22
N ILE A 65 -3.02 3.92 -7.25
CA ILE A 65 -1.93 2.92 -7.09
C ILE A 65 -0.56 3.60 -7.19
N ASP A 66 -0.50 4.92 -7.03
CA ASP A 66 0.78 5.64 -7.08
C ASP A 66 1.63 5.35 -5.85
N ASN A 67 2.88 4.93 -6.08
CA ASN A 67 3.88 4.65 -5.04
C ASN A 67 4.51 5.93 -4.45
N ASN A 68 4.22 7.10 -5.02
CA ASN A 68 4.66 8.39 -4.49
C ASN A 68 3.67 9.01 -3.49
N ALA A 69 2.58 8.33 -3.20
CA ALA A 69 1.65 8.71 -2.15
C ALA A 69 2.37 8.58 -0.79
N THR A 70 2.31 9.62 0.03
CA THR A 70 2.99 9.71 1.32
C THR A 70 2.05 10.29 2.35
N ASP A 71 2.08 9.74 3.57
CA ASP A 71 1.48 10.35 4.76
C ASP A 71 2.33 11.57 5.15
N VAL A 72 1.84 12.78 4.87
CA VAL A 72 2.63 14.01 5.09
C VAL A 72 2.36 14.65 6.45
N ASP A 73 1.17 14.46 7.01
CA ASP A 73 0.76 15.04 8.30
C ASP A 73 0.88 14.06 9.49
N ALA A 74 1.32 12.83 9.20
CA ALA A 74 1.58 11.75 10.15
C ALA A 74 0.31 11.26 10.87
N ASP A 75 -0.86 11.38 10.25
CA ASP A 75 -2.12 10.90 10.82
C ASP A 75 -2.34 9.38 10.66
N GLY A 76 -1.42 8.70 9.96
CA GLY A 76 -1.44 7.26 9.73
C GLY A 76 -2.20 6.85 8.47
N THR A 77 -2.70 7.80 7.69
CA THR A 77 -3.31 7.58 6.38
C THR A 77 -2.31 7.97 5.31
N ILE A 78 -2.19 7.17 4.24
CA ILE A 78 -1.45 7.63 3.06
C ILE A 78 -2.39 8.54 2.26
N GLU A 79 -1.96 9.76 1.90
CA GLU A 79 -2.74 10.62 1.01
C GLU A 79 -2.26 10.53 -0.45
N PRO A 80 -3.17 10.74 -1.42
CA PRO A 80 -2.80 10.81 -2.83
C PRO A 80 -1.88 11.97 -3.14
N VAL A 81 -1.06 11.77 -4.18
CA VAL A 81 -0.17 12.80 -4.71
C VAL A 81 -0.96 14.08 -5.08
N GLU A 82 -0.37 15.23 -4.76
CA GLU A 82 -0.94 16.54 -5.07
C GLU A 82 -1.09 16.79 -6.57
N HIS A 83 -2.06 17.64 -6.96
CA HIS A 83 -2.18 18.07 -8.35
C HIS A 83 -0.98 18.93 -8.77
N ASN A 84 -0.69 19.01 -10.07
CA ASN A 84 0.51 19.65 -10.60
C ASN A 84 0.53 21.21 -10.54
N GLY A 85 -0.39 21.83 -9.80
CA GLY A 85 -0.59 23.29 -9.75
C GLY A 85 -1.00 23.99 -11.06
N VAL A 86 -1.17 23.28 -12.18
CA VAL A 86 -1.51 23.89 -13.48
C VAL A 86 -2.97 24.32 -13.47
N ASN A 87 -3.21 25.62 -13.70
CA ASN A 87 -4.55 26.15 -13.88
C ASN A 87 -5.12 25.70 -15.25
N ILE A 88 -6.11 24.82 -15.19
CA ILE A 88 -6.82 24.27 -16.35
C ILE A 88 -8.26 24.81 -16.45
N GLY A 89 -8.62 25.83 -15.65
CA GLY A 89 -9.99 26.34 -15.56
C GLY A 89 -10.90 25.60 -14.58
N LEU A 90 -10.38 24.60 -13.84
CA LEU A 90 -11.09 23.91 -12.77
C LEU A 90 -10.92 24.66 -11.44
N THR A 91 -12.01 24.90 -10.72
CA THR A 91 -11.94 25.54 -9.40
C THR A 91 -11.67 24.50 -8.31
N GLY A 92 -10.64 24.71 -7.49
CA GLY A 92 -10.25 23.83 -6.39
C GLY A 92 -9.48 22.56 -6.81
N GLY A 93 -9.06 22.48 -8.07
CA GLY A 93 -8.24 21.38 -8.57
C GLY A 93 -7.28 21.85 -9.65
N GLY A 94 -6.53 20.90 -10.22
CA GLY A 94 -5.52 21.18 -11.22
C GLY A 94 -5.38 20.04 -12.23
N GLY A 95 -4.27 20.04 -12.96
CA GLY A 95 -3.94 18.94 -13.86
C GLY A 95 -3.39 17.72 -13.13
N ILE A 96 -3.50 16.55 -13.78
CA ILE A 96 -2.89 15.30 -13.31
C ILE A 96 -1.36 15.48 -13.11
N PRO A 97 -0.79 14.99 -12.01
CA PRO A 97 0.65 15.05 -11.73
C PRO A 97 1.51 14.46 -12.86
N ASN A 98 2.69 15.05 -13.07
CA ASN A 98 3.53 14.69 -14.23
C ASN A 98 4.17 13.29 -14.16
N GLY A 99 4.31 12.74 -12.95
CA GLY A 99 4.85 11.40 -12.71
C GLY A 99 3.85 10.26 -12.91
N VAL A 100 2.55 10.57 -13.08
CA VAL A 100 1.51 9.55 -13.18
C VAL A 100 1.29 9.13 -14.62
N GLY A 101 1.25 7.81 -14.86
CA GLY A 101 1.03 7.21 -16.19
C GLY A 101 -0.41 7.29 -16.72
N ALA A 102 -1.27 8.12 -16.14
CA ALA A 102 -2.64 8.29 -16.58
C ALA A 102 -2.73 9.15 -17.86
N SER A 103 -3.77 8.93 -18.67
CA SER A 103 -4.08 9.83 -19.79
C SER A 103 -4.35 11.23 -19.25
N LYS A 104 -3.69 12.24 -19.82
CA LYS A 104 -3.83 13.64 -19.39
C LYS A 104 -4.90 14.41 -20.15
N THR A 105 -5.43 13.84 -21.23
CA THR A 105 -6.40 14.49 -22.12
C THR A 105 -7.57 13.58 -22.45
N ASP A 106 -8.74 14.19 -22.56
CA ASP A 106 -10.00 13.54 -22.89
C ASP A 106 -10.19 13.34 -24.42
N PRO A 107 -11.26 12.65 -24.86
CA PRO A 107 -11.57 12.45 -26.28
C PRO A 107 -11.71 13.72 -27.12
N TRP A 108 -11.99 14.86 -26.48
CA TRP A 108 -12.20 16.16 -27.11
C TRP A 108 -10.96 17.05 -27.07
N ASN A 109 -9.84 16.48 -26.61
CA ASN A 109 -8.53 17.12 -26.46
C ASN A 109 -8.51 18.23 -25.39
N ASN A 110 -9.35 18.10 -24.35
CA ASN A 110 -9.25 18.92 -23.16
C ASN A 110 -8.40 18.20 -22.10
N PRO A 111 -7.68 18.92 -21.24
CA PRO A 111 -7.00 18.30 -20.11
C PRO A 111 -8.02 17.69 -19.13
N TYR A 112 -7.67 16.56 -18.52
CA TYR A 112 -8.40 16.06 -17.36
C TYR A 112 -8.11 16.90 -16.12
N GLY A 113 -9.16 17.20 -15.37
CA GLY A 113 -9.08 17.84 -14.08
C GLY A 113 -8.98 16.84 -12.95
N TYR A 114 -8.13 17.14 -11.99
CA TYR A 114 -7.81 16.31 -10.84
C TYR A 114 -7.96 17.14 -9.57
N CYS A 115 -8.81 16.65 -8.67
CA CYS A 115 -8.99 17.16 -7.32
C CYS A 115 -8.58 16.07 -6.34
N VAL A 116 -7.91 16.50 -5.28
CA VAL A 116 -7.40 15.64 -4.21
C VAL A 116 -7.72 16.28 -2.88
N TRP A 117 -8.17 15.46 -1.94
CA TRP A 117 -8.46 15.88 -0.58
C TRP A 117 -7.53 15.20 0.41
N ASP A 118 -7.26 15.92 1.49
CA ASP A 118 -6.55 15.45 2.67
C ASP A 118 -7.50 14.65 3.57
N ASN A 119 -7.01 13.64 4.29
CA ASN A 119 -7.83 12.90 5.28
C ASN A 119 -7.96 13.68 6.60
N GLY A 120 -8.38 14.94 6.52
CA GLY A 120 -8.33 15.85 7.65
C GLY A 120 -8.04 17.27 7.20
N ILE A 121 -7.12 17.91 7.90
CA ILE A 121 -6.69 19.27 7.61
C ILE A 121 -5.30 19.18 6.99
N ASP A 122 -5.17 19.71 5.77
CA ASP A 122 -3.88 19.75 5.10
C ASP A 122 -2.87 20.52 5.95
N SER A 123 -1.89 19.79 6.50
CA SER A 123 -0.83 20.38 7.34
C SER A 123 0.39 20.82 6.51
N THR A 124 0.34 20.66 5.19
CA THR A 124 1.49 20.86 4.31
C THR A 124 1.58 22.28 3.75
N ALA A 125 2.81 22.70 3.43
CA ALA A 125 3.12 24.04 2.95
C ALA A 125 2.92 24.24 1.43
N ALA A 126 2.59 23.18 0.67
CA ALA A 126 2.46 23.24 -0.80
C ALA A 126 1.01 23.51 -1.28
N GLY A 127 -0.01 23.26 -0.46
CA GLY A 127 -1.35 23.85 -0.57
C GLY A 127 -2.15 23.50 -1.84
N ASN A 128 -1.83 22.39 -2.52
CA ASN A 128 -2.56 21.90 -3.70
C ASN A 128 -3.48 20.71 -3.37
N ARG A 129 -3.69 20.42 -2.08
CA ARG A 129 -4.66 19.45 -1.60
C ARG A 129 -5.75 20.20 -0.84
N LEU A 130 -7.00 19.79 -1.06
CA LEU A 130 -8.13 20.41 -0.37
C LEU A 130 -8.28 19.79 1.02
N ASN A 131 -8.66 20.61 2.01
CA ASN A 131 -9.00 20.07 3.33
C ASN A 131 -10.24 19.16 3.22
N GLY A 132 -10.13 17.97 3.80
CA GLY A 132 -11.21 16.99 3.88
C GLY A 132 -11.72 16.81 5.30
N GLU A 133 -11.98 15.55 5.65
CA GLU A 133 -12.44 15.10 6.96
C GLU A 133 -11.69 13.83 7.32
N ASN A 134 -11.33 13.66 8.59
CA ASN A 134 -10.66 12.46 9.07
C ASN A 134 -11.65 11.30 9.16
N SER A 135 -11.94 10.69 8.01
CA SER A 135 -12.89 9.62 7.82
C SER A 135 -12.57 8.83 6.56
N THR A 136 -12.62 7.50 6.67
CA THR A 136 -12.41 6.60 5.53
C THR A 136 -13.49 6.73 4.46
N ASP A 137 -14.65 7.30 4.81
CA ASP A 137 -15.76 7.52 3.86
C ASP A 137 -15.62 8.83 3.09
N ALA A 138 -14.65 9.68 3.43
CA ALA A 138 -14.37 10.91 2.70
C ALA A 138 -13.80 10.61 1.30
N ILE A 139 -14.09 11.48 0.34
CA ILE A 139 -13.53 11.41 -1.00
C ILE A 139 -12.03 11.68 -0.93
N ALA A 140 -11.20 10.78 -1.45
CA ALA A 140 -9.75 10.96 -1.54
C ALA A 140 -9.36 11.69 -2.84
N ILE A 141 -9.93 11.25 -3.96
CA ILE A 141 -9.67 11.84 -5.28
C ILE A 141 -10.93 11.96 -6.13
N ALA A 142 -10.93 12.94 -7.04
CA ALA A 142 -11.89 13.05 -8.12
C ALA A 142 -11.19 13.41 -9.43
N LEU A 143 -11.54 12.68 -10.49
CA LEU A 143 -11.08 12.94 -11.85
C LEU A 143 -12.26 13.40 -12.70
N ILE A 144 -12.05 14.49 -13.43
CA ILE A 144 -13.10 15.26 -14.11
C ILE A 144 -12.70 15.51 -15.56
N SER A 145 -13.63 15.34 -16.50
CA SER A 145 -13.49 15.85 -17.87
C SER A 145 -14.51 16.94 -18.11
N ALA A 146 -14.07 18.03 -18.77
CA ALA A 146 -14.87 19.18 -19.19
C ALA A 146 -15.85 18.87 -20.35
N GLY A 147 -15.89 17.62 -20.81
CA GLY A 147 -16.81 17.17 -21.84
C GLY A 147 -16.69 17.89 -23.19
N PRO A 148 -17.72 17.76 -24.04
CA PRO A 148 -17.78 18.40 -25.36
C PRO A 148 -17.66 19.93 -25.35
N ASN A 149 -18.15 20.62 -24.32
CA ASN A 149 -18.18 22.08 -24.26
C ASN A 149 -16.84 22.72 -23.83
N ARG A 150 -15.87 21.88 -23.39
CA ARG A 150 -14.51 22.26 -22.99
C ARG A 150 -14.42 23.19 -21.78
N THR A 151 -15.48 23.30 -21.00
CA THR A 151 -15.56 24.17 -19.84
C THR A 151 -15.86 23.32 -18.63
N PHE A 152 -15.10 23.49 -17.55
CA PHE A 152 -15.43 22.83 -16.29
C PHE A 152 -16.54 23.63 -15.60
N GLU A 153 -17.76 23.08 -15.53
CA GLU A 153 -18.79 23.61 -14.62
C GLU A 153 -18.73 22.97 -13.24
N THR A 154 -18.14 21.79 -13.15
CA THR A 154 -17.91 21.08 -11.91
C THR A 154 -16.84 21.80 -11.09
N THR A 155 -17.08 21.92 -9.78
CA THR A 155 -16.14 22.56 -8.86
C THR A 155 -15.81 21.62 -7.71
N CYS A 156 -14.57 21.71 -7.23
CA CYS A 156 -14.11 20.99 -6.06
C CYS A 156 -13.96 21.97 -4.90
N THR A 157 -14.52 21.64 -3.75
CA THR A 157 -14.48 22.50 -2.56
C THR A 157 -13.94 21.73 -1.36
N ALA A 158 -13.17 22.43 -0.53
CA ALA A 158 -12.77 21.93 0.79
C ALA A 158 -14.00 21.84 1.71
N GLY A 159 -14.06 20.83 2.56
CA GLY A 159 -15.17 20.61 3.48
C GLY A 159 -15.35 19.14 3.90
N PRO A 160 -16.23 18.88 4.88
CA PRO A 160 -16.43 17.54 5.41
C PRO A 160 -16.90 16.57 4.32
N GLY A 161 -16.28 15.39 4.26
CA GLY A 161 -16.50 14.34 3.26
C GLY A 161 -15.91 14.58 1.87
N GLY A 162 -15.35 15.77 1.57
CA GLY A 162 -14.89 16.14 0.23
C GLY A 162 -16.05 16.39 -0.74
N ALA A 163 -16.20 17.62 -1.26
CA ALA A 163 -17.35 17.99 -2.07
C ALA A 163 -16.98 18.24 -3.54
N VAL A 164 -17.52 17.39 -4.42
CA VAL A 164 -17.54 17.60 -5.88
C VAL A 164 -18.92 18.10 -6.28
N ASN A 165 -19.03 19.39 -6.58
CA ASN A 165 -20.28 20.02 -6.95
C ASN A 165 -20.43 20.03 -8.47
N LYS A 166 -21.20 19.07 -9.00
CA LYS A 166 -21.59 19.04 -10.41
C LYS A 166 -22.97 19.70 -10.60
N PRO A 167 -23.09 20.83 -11.31
CA PRO A 167 -24.37 21.47 -11.56
C PRO A 167 -25.31 20.60 -12.41
N THR A 168 -26.62 20.69 -12.15
CA THR A 168 -27.64 20.06 -12.99
C THR A 168 -27.59 20.63 -14.41
N GLY A 169 -27.33 19.77 -15.39
CA GLY A 169 -27.22 20.15 -16.80
C GLY A 169 -25.78 20.29 -17.31
N SER A 170 -24.76 20.10 -16.46
CA SER A 170 -23.36 20.03 -16.91
C SER A 170 -23.09 18.75 -17.70
N ASP A 171 -22.33 18.89 -18.79
CA ASP A 171 -21.80 17.81 -19.63
C ASP A 171 -20.47 17.24 -19.12
N ASP A 172 -20.03 17.65 -17.94
CA ASP A 172 -18.83 17.13 -17.30
C ASP A 172 -18.99 15.66 -16.92
N PHE A 173 -17.90 14.89 -17.03
CA PHE A 173 -17.84 13.53 -16.52
C PHE A 173 -16.98 13.52 -15.26
N VAL A 174 -17.51 12.93 -14.18
CA VAL A 174 -16.86 12.89 -12.87
C VAL A 174 -16.75 11.45 -12.42
N TYR A 175 -15.58 11.08 -11.94
CA TYR A 175 -15.36 9.80 -11.27
C TYR A 175 -14.50 10.04 -10.02
N SER A 176 -14.88 9.45 -8.89
CA SER A 176 -14.23 9.68 -7.60
C SER A 176 -14.04 8.37 -6.84
N TYR A 177 -13.06 8.35 -5.94
CA TYR A 177 -12.87 7.28 -4.97
C TYR A 177 -12.87 7.86 -3.56
N THR A 178 -13.51 7.16 -2.63
CA THR A 178 -13.31 7.41 -1.19
C THR A 178 -12.01 6.77 -0.71
N TYR A 179 -11.53 7.16 0.48
CA TYR A 179 -10.37 6.54 1.11
C TYR A 179 -10.55 5.02 1.31
N ALA A 180 -11.74 4.58 1.76
CA ALA A 180 -12.07 3.17 1.93
C ALA A 180 -12.02 2.41 0.59
N GLU A 181 -12.56 2.99 -0.48
CA GLU A 181 -12.53 2.40 -1.81
C GLU A 181 -11.09 2.37 -2.36
N ALA A 182 -10.33 3.44 -2.17
CA ALA A 182 -8.95 3.55 -2.62
C ALA A 182 -8.06 2.46 -2.03
N VAL A 183 -8.16 2.23 -0.72
CA VAL A 183 -7.45 1.16 0.00
C VAL A 183 -7.82 -0.22 -0.58
N SER A 184 -9.10 -0.46 -0.84
CA SER A 184 -9.58 -1.73 -1.39
C SER A 184 -9.06 -1.99 -2.80
N VAL A 185 -9.03 -0.96 -3.64
CA VAL A 185 -8.61 -1.04 -5.05
C VAL A 185 -7.10 -1.18 -5.17
N ALA A 186 -6.35 -0.55 -4.27
CA ALA A 186 -4.91 -0.64 -4.20
C ALA A 186 -4.40 -1.92 -3.49
N GLY A 187 -5.31 -2.80 -3.06
CA GLY A 187 -4.94 -4.09 -2.47
C GLY A 187 -4.25 -3.96 -1.11
N GLY A 188 -4.61 -2.95 -0.31
CA GLY A 188 -3.98 -2.70 0.98
C GLY A 188 -2.63 -1.99 0.91
N LEU A 189 -2.17 -1.59 -0.28
CA LEU A 189 -0.95 -0.78 -0.46
C LEU A 189 -0.99 0.53 0.35
N TRP A 190 -2.18 1.06 0.62
CA TRP A 190 -2.41 2.27 1.41
C TRP A 190 -2.48 2.00 2.92
N GLN A 191 -2.56 0.73 3.32
CA GLN A 191 -2.45 0.28 4.71
C GLN A 191 -1.03 -0.14 5.08
N THR A 192 -0.17 -0.36 4.08
CA THR A 192 1.25 -0.61 4.28
C THR A 192 2.00 0.72 4.16
N GLY A 193 2.04 1.50 5.24
CA GLY A 193 2.87 2.71 5.32
C GLY A 193 4.30 2.42 4.88
N THR A 194 4.74 3.02 3.78
CA THR A 194 5.62 4.21 3.66
C THR A 194 7.08 4.04 4.09
N THR A 195 7.92 4.99 3.68
CA THR A 195 9.34 5.13 4.02
C THR A 195 9.61 5.61 5.47
N SER A 196 8.59 5.58 6.32
CA SER A 196 8.67 5.64 7.79
C SER A 196 7.28 5.31 8.35
N PRO A 197 6.88 4.03 8.40
CA PRO A 197 5.58 3.69 8.95
C PRO A 197 5.65 3.82 10.45
N ASN A 198 4.95 4.79 11.04
CA ASN A 198 4.79 4.88 12.50
C ASN A 198 4.18 3.59 13.12
N ASN A 199 3.73 2.66 12.28
CA ASN A 199 3.26 1.33 12.65
C ASN A 199 4.19 0.24 12.09
N GLU A 200 4.35 -0.84 12.84
CA GLU A 200 5.17 -1.98 12.45
C GLU A 200 4.70 -2.60 11.11
N VAL A 201 5.61 -3.15 10.30
CA VAL A 201 5.20 -3.95 9.13
C VAL A 201 4.69 -5.29 9.64
N VAL A 202 3.36 -5.46 9.66
CA VAL A 202 2.70 -6.64 10.21
C VAL A 202 2.15 -7.56 9.11
N VAL A 203 2.61 -8.82 9.09
CA VAL A 203 1.95 -9.93 8.38
C VAL A 203 1.04 -10.63 9.36
N LYS A 204 -0.26 -10.72 9.07
CA LYS A 204 -1.26 -11.41 9.89
C LYS A 204 -1.61 -12.79 9.31
N ASP A 205 -1.96 -13.74 10.17
CA ASP A 205 -2.52 -15.04 9.75
C ASP A 205 -4.00 -14.93 9.35
N SER A 206 -4.58 -16.05 8.91
CA SER A 206 -6.01 -16.12 8.54
C SER A 206 -6.98 -15.93 9.70
N GLY A 207 -6.49 -15.95 10.94
CA GLY A 207 -7.25 -15.63 12.16
C GLY A 207 -7.11 -14.17 12.61
N GLY A 208 -6.32 -13.36 11.89
CA GLY A 208 -6.05 -11.97 12.23
C GLY A 208 -4.93 -11.76 13.26
N ASN A 209 -4.19 -12.81 13.63
CA ASN A 209 -3.07 -12.71 14.57
C ASN A 209 -1.80 -12.26 13.83
N GLU A 210 -0.97 -11.47 14.50
CA GLU A 210 0.29 -10.96 13.96
C GLU A 210 1.37 -12.04 13.98
N THR A 211 2.04 -12.26 12.86
CA THR A 211 3.01 -13.37 12.66
C THR A 211 4.41 -12.87 12.33
N VAL A 212 4.54 -11.82 11.53
CA VAL A 212 5.80 -11.16 11.24
C VAL A 212 5.61 -9.68 11.47
N VAL A 213 6.40 -9.10 12.35
CA VAL A 213 6.32 -7.70 12.75
C VAL A 213 7.73 -7.12 12.63
N VAL A 214 7.92 -6.07 11.83
CA VAL A 214 9.21 -5.36 11.75
C VAL A 214 9.04 -3.98 12.36
N ASP A 215 9.63 -3.78 13.55
CA ASP A 215 9.67 -2.48 14.25
C ASP A 215 10.84 -1.64 13.71
N LYS A 216 10.52 -0.46 13.15
CA LYS A 216 11.50 0.47 12.58
C LYS A 216 12.27 1.28 13.63
N GLU A 217 11.72 1.47 14.83
CA GLU A 217 12.27 2.31 15.88
C GLU A 217 13.37 1.59 16.65
N GLN A 218 13.25 0.27 16.78
CA GLN A 218 14.25 -0.58 17.43
C GLN A 218 15.10 -1.40 16.43
N GLY A 219 14.65 -1.53 15.18
CA GLY A 219 15.28 -2.41 14.18
C GLY A 219 15.14 -3.89 14.54
N ILE A 220 14.19 -4.23 15.42
CA ILE A 220 13.95 -5.58 15.92
C ILE A 220 12.73 -6.14 15.19
N GLY A 221 12.89 -7.30 14.54
CA GLY A 221 11.78 -8.05 13.95
C GLY A 221 11.26 -9.10 14.93
N THR A 222 9.96 -9.07 15.24
CA THR A 222 9.29 -10.17 15.93
C THR A 222 8.77 -11.16 14.91
N PHE A 223 9.37 -12.34 14.87
CA PHE A 223 8.97 -13.45 14.00
C PHE A 223 8.29 -14.52 14.87
N LEU A 224 6.96 -14.43 15.00
CA LEU A 224 6.17 -15.40 15.76
C LEU A 224 6.11 -16.71 14.97
N GLY A 225 6.67 -17.79 15.53
CA GLY A 225 6.72 -19.08 14.84
C GLY A 225 7.90 -19.21 13.87
N LEU A 226 9.06 -18.63 14.22
CA LEU A 226 10.32 -19.06 13.64
C LEU A 226 10.52 -20.55 13.95
N VAL A 227 10.13 -21.44 13.02
CA VAL A 227 10.51 -22.87 13.06
C VAL A 227 11.98 -23.00 12.64
N THR A 228 12.85 -22.21 13.27
CA THR A 228 14.30 -22.34 13.19
C THR A 228 14.86 -22.01 14.57
N ALA A 229 15.82 -22.79 15.03
CA ALA A 229 16.17 -23.00 16.42
C ALA A 229 16.90 -21.84 17.16
N LEU A 230 16.83 -20.59 16.70
CA LEU A 230 17.66 -19.51 17.26
C LEU A 230 17.02 -18.11 17.20
N LEU A 231 17.02 -17.42 18.34
CA LEU A 231 16.75 -15.99 18.48
C LEU A 231 18.03 -15.34 19.06
N THR A 232 18.54 -14.29 18.42
CA THR A 232 19.63 -13.46 18.97
C THR A 232 19.07 -12.06 19.21
N GLY A 233 19.21 -11.55 20.44
CA GLY A 233 18.77 -10.20 20.78
C GLY A 233 19.72 -9.14 20.22
N ASN A 234 19.19 -8.06 19.65
CA ASN A 234 19.94 -6.86 19.32
C ASN A 234 19.73 -5.83 20.43
N GLY A 235 20.60 -5.80 21.44
CA GLY A 235 20.51 -4.87 22.57
C GLY A 235 21.88 -4.66 23.20
N GLY A 236 22.33 -3.41 23.24
CA GLY A 236 23.70 -3.01 23.52
C GLY A 236 24.23 -3.35 24.92
N ALA A 237 25.56 -3.51 24.93
CA ALA A 237 26.44 -3.80 26.05
C ALA A 237 26.01 -3.24 27.41
N GLY A 238 25.75 -4.16 28.33
CA GLY A 238 25.68 -3.91 29.76
C GLY A 238 26.31 -5.04 30.55
N ASP A 239 25.86 -6.26 30.33
CA ASP A 239 26.52 -7.51 30.71
C ASP A 239 25.93 -8.61 29.83
N ASN A 240 26.76 -9.36 29.11
CA ASN A 240 26.31 -10.37 28.16
C ASN A 240 25.75 -11.59 28.91
N GLU A 241 24.52 -11.50 29.43
CA GLU A 241 23.96 -12.48 30.38
C GLU A 241 23.86 -13.89 29.78
N LEU A 242 23.57 -13.98 28.49
CA LEU A 242 23.67 -15.20 27.69
C LEU A 242 23.92 -14.83 26.22
N GLU A 243 25.18 -14.82 25.83
CA GLU A 243 25.60 -14.71 24.43
C GLU A 243 25.67 -16.13 23.85
N ILE A 244 25.01 -16.36 22.73
CA ILE A 244 25.37 -17.49 21.86
C ILE A 244 26.16 -16.89 20.71
N ASP A 245 27.48 -16.96 20.81
CA ASP A 245 28.40 -16.50 19.77
C ASP A 245 28.26 -17.38 18.51
N ALA A 246 28.66 -16.85 17.36
CA ALA A 246 28.59 -17.49 16.05
C ALA A 246 29.28 -18.88 15.92
N PRO A 247 30.28 -19.28 16.74
CA PRO A 247 30.78 -20.66 16.75
C PRO A 247 29.98 -21.60 17.67
N GLY A 248 28.85 -21.15 18.24
CA GLY A 248 28.04 -21.89 19.21
C GLY A 248 28.59 -21.85 20.63
N GLY A 249 29.54 -20.95 20.90
CA GLY A 249 30.04 -20.68 22.24
C GLY A 249 28.96 -19.99 23.05
N VAL A 250 28.68 -20.53 24.24
CA VAL A 250 27.71 -19.98 25.17
C VAL A 250 28.48 -19.13 26.19
N GLY A 251 28.48 -17.83 25.97
CA GLY A 251 29.01 -16.84 26.89
C GLY A 251 27.97 -16.46 27.94
N ILE A 252 28.34 -16.47 29.22
CA ILE A 252 27.54 -15.92 30.32
C ILE A 252 28.44 -14.91 31.04
N GLY A 253 28.09 -13.64 30.93
CA GLY A 253 28.88 -12.46 31.31
C GLY A 253 29.99 -12.10 30.31
N THR A 254 29.98 -12.65 29.09
CA THR A 254 30.95 -12.35 28.02
C THR A 254 30.33 -12.56 26.65
N ASP A 255 30.75 -11.74 25.69
CA ASP A 255 30.44 -11.83 24.25
C ASP A 255 31.55 -12.59 23.50
N THR A 256 32.64 -12.93 24.20
CA THR A 256 33.86 -13.53 23.66
C THR A 256 34.18 -14.80 24.46
N PRO A 257 33.32 -15.83 24.40
CA PRO A 257 33.55 -17.08 25.10
C PRO A 257 34.85 -17.74 24.61
N LEU A 258 35.80 -17.99 25.53
CA LEU A 258 37.06 -18.67 25.21
C LEU A 258 36.90 -20.20 25.09
N GLU A 259 35.78 -20.71 25.59
CA GLU A 259 35.41 -22.14 25.60
C GLU A 259 33.92 -22.28 25.23
N GLN A 260 33.49 -23.50 24.90
CA GLN A 260 32.09 -23.77 24.50
C GLN A 260 31.05 -23.27 25.51
N LEU A 261 31.41 -23.27 26.80
CA LEU A 261 30.66 -22.59 27.84
C LEU A 261 31.66 -21.74 28.64
N HIS A 262 31.58 -20.42 28.50
CA HIS A 262 32.42 -19.49 29.23
C HIS A 262 31.55 -18.66 30.17
N VAL A 263 31.67 -18.91 31.47
CA VAL A 263 30.98 -18.14 32.51
C VAL A 263 32.01 -17.26 33.20
N ILE A 264 31.89 -15.95 33.03
CA ILE A 264 32.78 -14.98 33.65
C ILE A 264 31.97 -13.88 34.31
N ASN A 265 32.39 -13.49 35.51
CA ASN A 265 31.88 -12.30 36.18
C ASN A 265 33.03 -11.67 36.96
N ASN A 266 33.48 -10.50 36.50
CA ASN A 266 34.65 -9.79 37.01
C ASN A 266 34.27 -8.90 38.19
N GLN A 267 34.11 -9.51 39.37
CA GLN A 267 33.69 -8.85 40.59
C GLN A 267 34.55 -9.28 41.79
N ASN A 268 34.62 -8.44 42.82
CA ASN A 268 35.25 -8.81 44.10
C ASN A 268 34.26 -9.54 45.02
N GLU A 269 33.57 -10.53 44.47
CA GLU A 269 32.54 -11.33 45.14
C GLU A 269 32.56 -12.78 44.59
N ARG A 270 31.61 -13.61 45.02
CA ARG A 270 31.56 -15.03 44.64
C ARG A 270 30.86 -15.20 43.28
N THR A 271 31.58 -15.77 42.31
CA THR A 271 31.03 -16.19 41.02
C THR A 271 30.85 -17.71 41.02
N TYR A 272 29.59 -18.18 40.94
CA TYR A 272 29.27 -19.61 40.99
C TYR A 272 28.35 -20.02 39.84
N ALA A 273 28.69 -21.13 39.17
CA ALA A 273 27.71 -21.92 38.44
C ALA A 273 27.04 -22.88 39.43
N ARG A 274 25.74 -22.69 39.68
CA ARG A 274 24.99 -23.56 40.60
C ARG A 274 24.22 -24.60 39.81
N VAL A 275 24.44 -25.87 40.14
CA VAL A 275 23.58 -26.99 39.73
C VAL A 275 22.93 -27.51 41.00
N GLU A 276 21.61 -27.39 41.12
CA GLU A 276 20.86 -27.85 42.28
C GLU A 276 19.69 -28.73 41.86
N ASN A 277 19.36 -29.70 42.71
CA ASN A 277 18.19 -30.54 42.61
C ASN A 277 17.55 -30.54 43.99
N THR A 278 16.42 -29.84 44.13
CA THR A 278 15.76 -29.59 45.41
C THR A 278 14.85 -30.74 45.86
N THR A 279 14.73 -31.79 45.06
CA THR A 279 13.88 -32.96 45.36
C THR A 279 14.54 -33.85 46.43
N THR A 280 13.73 -34.56 47.24
CA THR A 280 14.20 -35.41 48.35
C THR A 280 14.03 -36.92 48.13
N GLY A 281 13.81 -37.34 46.87
CA GLY A 281 13.65 -38.76 46.50
C GLY A 281 14.94 -39.58 46.58
N SER A 282 14.80 -40.91 46.53
CA SER A 282 15.90 -41.89 46.61
C SER A 282 17.02 -41.67 45.58
N ASP A 283 16.67 -41.04 44.46
CA ASP A 283 17.55 -40.81 43.31
C ASP A 283 17.80 -39.31 43.04
N ALA A 284 17.46 -38.45 44.01
CA ALA A 284 17.68 -37.02 43.86
C ALA A 284 19.18 -36.68 43.93
N VAL A 285 19.71 -36.27 42.78
CA VAL A 285 21.11 -35.88 42.60
C VAL A 285 21.17 -34.59 41.76
N ALA A 286 22.06 -33.68 42.14
CA ALA A 286 22.52 -32.60 41.30
C ALA A 286 23.99 -32.86 40.96
N GLY A 287 24.40 -32.62 39.72
CA GLY A 287 25.78 -32.87 39.38
C GLY A 287 26.23 -32.33 38.03
N PHE A 288 27.54 -32.31 37.88
CA PHE A 288 28.23 -31.99 36.66
C PHE A 288 28.98 -33.25 36.18
N SER A 289 28.83 -33.58 34.90
CA SER A 289 29.41 -34.79 34.30
C SER A 289 30.38 -34.42 33.19
N LEU A 290 31.61 -34.89 33.30
CA LEU A 290 32.64 -34.81 32.28
C LEU A 290 32.90 -36.20 31.72
N LYS A 291 33.07 -36.29 30.41
CA LYS A 291 33.35 -37.55 29.71
C LYS A 291 34.47 -37.32 28.70
N SER A 292 35.55 -38.09 28.80
CA SER A 292 36.73 -37.95 27.93
C SER A 292 36.77 -38.98 26.79
N ASP A 293 36.02 -40.08 26.89
CA ASP A 293 35.81 -41.08 25.84
C ASP A 293 34.69 -42.07 26.24
N GLN A 294 34.60 -43.25 25.62
CA GLN A 294 33.58 -44.27 25.91
C GLN A 294 33.64 -44.83 27.36
N ALA A 295 34.77 -44.72 28.07
CA ALA A 295 34.99 -45.34 29.37
C ALA A 295 35.35 -44.35 30.50
N GLY A 296 36.02 -43.23 30.19
CA GLY A 296 36.41 -42.22 31.15
C GLY A 296 35.28 -41.25 31.46
N PHE A 297 34.64 -41.40 32.62
CA PHE A 297 33.68 -40.45 33.17
C PHE A 297 34.17 -39.89 34.51
N PHE A 298 33.91 -38.61 34.73
CA PHE A 298 34.10 -37.94 36.00
C PHE A 298 32.79 -37.24 36.35
N ASN A 299 32.17 -37.65 37.47
CA ASN A 299 30.93 -37.05 37.95
C ASN A 299 31.19 -36.35 39.27
N MET A 300 30.82 -35.08 39.34
CA MET A 300 30.71 -34.33 40.58
C MET A 300 29.24 -34.32 40.98
N ASN A 301 28.88 -35.10 41.99
CA ASN A 301 27.50 -35.24 42.44
C ASN A 301 27.35 -34.75 43.87
N LEU A 302 26.34 -33.92 44.11
CA LEU A 302 25.85 -33.61 45.44
C LEU A 302 24.61 -34.45 45.67
N MET A 303 24.75 -35.41 46.58
CA MET A 303 23.66 -36.29 46.98
C MET A 303 22.91 -35.65 48.14
N ASN A 304 21.59 -35.72 48.11
CA ASN A 304 20.76 -35.20 49.20
C ASN A 304 20.83 -36.12 50.44
N SER A 305 20.45 -35.62 51.62
CA SER A 305 20.44 -36.34 52.89
C SER A 305 19.55 -37.59 52.89
N GLY A 306 18.61 -37.70 51.95
CA GLY A 306 17.74 -38.87 51.75
C GLY A 306 18.23 -39.87 50.70
N TYR A 307 19.41 -39.67 50.10
CA TYR A 307 19.94 -40.57 49.07
C TYR A 307 20.34 -41.92 49.68
N THR A 308 19.79 -43.01 49.15
CA THR A 308 19.98 -44.36 49.72
C THR A 308 20.56 -45.37 48.72
N ALA A 309 20.68 -45.01 47.44
CA ALA A 309 20.96 -45.97 46.38
C ALA A 309 22.43 -46.45 46.30
N LEU A 310 23.41 -45.75 46.89
CA LEU A 310 24.82 -46.16 46.98
C LEU A 310 25.52 -45.52 48.21
N PRO A 311 25.46 -46.15 49.41
CA PRO A 311 25.78 -45.49 50.68
C PRO A 311 27.24 -45.06 50.87
N HIS A 312 28.19 -45.62 50.10
CA HIS A 312 29.61 -45.27 50.17
C HIS A 312 29.99 -43.98 49.43
N MET A 313 29.05 -43.39 48.70
CA MET A 313 29.25 -42.15 47.93
C MET A 313 28.50 -40.95 48.52
N ALA A 314 27.70 -41.17 49.57
CA ALA A 314 27.10 -40.08 50.32
C ALA A 314 28.21 -39.31 51.05
N ASN A 315 28.46 -38.06 50.62
CA ASN A 315 29.41 -37.11 51.20
C ASN A 315 30.91 -37.33 50.90
N ASN A 316 31.32 -37.74 49.69
CA ASN A 316 32.72 -37.66 49.29
C ASN A 316 32.99 -36.53 48.28
N ALA A 317 33.94 -35.64 48.62
CA ALA A 317 34.54 -34.69 47.70
C ALA A 317 36.03 -34.59 48.04
N LEU A 318 36.90 -35.09 47.16
CA LEU A 318 38.35 -34.91 47.26
C LEU A 318 38.75 -33.85 46.25
N ILE A 319 39.02 -32.64 46.72
CA ILE A 319 39.49 -31.51 45.90
C ILE A 319 40.94 -31.27 46.29
N HIS A 320 41.86 -31.37 45.33
CA HIS A 320 43.26 -30.98 45.51
C HIS A 320 43.40 -29.48 45.23
N ALA A 321 43.88 -28.73 46.22
CA ALA A 321 44.52 -27.45 45.99
C ALA A 321 46.03 -27.65 46.19
N GLY A 322 46.80 -27.65 45.10
CA GLY A 322 48.25 -27.52 45.20
C GLY A 322 48.58 -26.06 45.51
N ALA A 323 49.41 -25.80 46.51
CA ALA A 323 50.00 -24.49 46.71
C ALA A 323 51.05 -24.26 45.61
N GLY A 324 50.83 -23.23 44.80
CA GLY A 324 51.70 -22.74 43.74
C GLY A 324 51.04 -21.55 43.06
#